data_AF-A0A1V5HIH6-F1
#
_entry.id   AF-A0A1V5HIH6-F1
#
_cell.length_a   1.000
_cell.length_b   1.000
_cell.length_c   1.000
_cell.angle_alpha   90.00
_cell.angle_beta   90.00
_cell.angle_gamma   90.00
#
_symmetry.space_group_name_H-M   'P 1'
#
loop_
_entity.id
_entity.type
_entity.pdbx_description
1 polymer ?
#
loop_
_entity_poly.entity_id
_entity_poly.type
_entity_poly.pdbx_seq_one_letter_code
_entity_poly.pdbx_strand_id
1 'polypeptide(L)'
;MMKILKTFTLLVFLSFLLSCEKDDKKKMDILEINSETIVDSEIYENSEGLRIKTEPKIVADILVVTITTSGCDGSTWKAQLIDKNVLAYSDPVQRFAKIKFENLEDCRAVISKTFTFDLKPLRIKSGNKVIINLDGWDKSLLYVY
;
A
#
# COMPACT_ATOMS: atom_id res chain seq x y z
N MET A 1 -40.73 18.28 52.63
CA MET A 1 -40.21 18.77 51.34
C MET A 1 -38.70 18.47 51.21
N MET A 2 -38.27 17.21 51.41
CA MET A 2 -36.84 16.82 51.36
C MET A 2 -36.64 15.39 50.79
N LYS A 3 -37.70 14.81 50.21
CA LYS A 3 -37.65 13.53 49.48
C LYS A 3 -37.58 13.76 47.96
N ILE A 4 -38.31 14.76 47.47
CA ILE A 4 -38.31 15.18 46.06
C ILE A 4 -36.91 15.67 45.62
N LEU A 5 -36.16 16.33 46.52
CA LEU A 5 -34.81 16.80 46.25
C LEU A 5 -33.82 15.64 46.00
N LYS A 6 -33.93 14.54 46.77
CA LYS A 6 -33.05 13.35 46.63
C LYS A 6 -33.34 12.54 45.35
N THR A 7 -34.60 12.45 44.95
CA THR A 7 -34.98 11.82 43.67
C THR A 7 -34.53 12.64 42.46
N PHE A 8 -34.45 13.98 42.59
CA PHE A 8 -33.96 14.84 41.52
C PHE A 8 -32.43 14.76 41.37
N THR A 9 -31.69 14.59 42.47
CA THR A 9 -30.23 14.41 42.42
C THR A 9 -29.82 13.07 41.79
N LEU A 10 -30.64 12.02 41.93
CA LEU A 10 -30.37 10.70 41.34
C LEU A 10 -30.58 10.68 39.81
N LEU A 11 -31.50 11.50 39.29
CA LEU A 11 -31.80 11.54 37.85
C LEU A 11 -30.74 12.30 37.04
N VAL A 12 -30.12 13.33 37.64
CA VAL A 12 -29.08 14.17 36.99
C VAL A 12 -27.75 13.44 36.85
N PHE A 13 -27.49 12.41 37.67
CA PHE A 13 -26.26 11.61 37.58
C PHE A 13 -26.33 10.51 36.51
N LEU A 14 -27.53 10.10 36.09
CA LEU A 14 -27.73 9.03 35.10
C LEU A 14 -27.58 9.53 33.66
N SER A 15 -27.75 10.84 33.42
CA SER A 15 -27.60 11.45 32.08
C SER A 15 -26.15 11.67 31.63
N PHE A 16 -25.15 11.40 32.48
CA PHE A 16 -23.72 11.50 32.12
C PHE A 16 -23.14 10.23 31.47
N LEU A 17 -23.92 9.14 31.34
CA LEU A 17 -23.42 7.85 30.82
C LEU A 17 -23.71 7.60 29.33
N LEU A 18 -24.28 8.56 28.60
CA LEU A 18 -24.67 8.39 27.18
C LEU A 18 -23.92 9.30 26.20
N SER A 19 -22.77 9.87 26.56
CA SER A 19 -21.93 10.59 25.59
C SER A 19 -20.62 9.85 25.35
N CYS A 20 -20.68 8.86 24.47
CA CYS A 20 -19.52 8.37 23.75
C CYS A 20 -19.96 7.66 22.46
N GLU A 21 -20.46 8.42 21.48
CA GLU A 21 -20.41 7.96 20.10
C GLU A 21 -19.02 8.33 19.58
N LYS A 22 -18.08 7.41 19.74
CA LYS A 22 -16.81 7.50 19.01
C LYS A 22 -17.14 7.20 17.57
N ASP A 23 -17.40 8.26 16.81
CA ASP A 23 -17.31 8.23 15.36
C ASP A 23 -15.81 8.09 15.03
N ASP A 24 -15.26 6.90 15.28
CA ASP A 24 -13.95 6.47 14.80
C ASP A 24 -14.09 6.25 13.28
N LYS A 25 -14.40 7.32 12.55
CA LYS A 25 -14.00 7.43 11.15
C LYS A 25 -12.49 7.42 11.20
N LYS A 26 -11.94 6.20 11.18
CA LYS A 26 -10.55 5.94 10.88
C LYS A 26 -10.29 6.74 9.61
N LYS A 27 -9.69 7.91 9.78
CA LYS A 27 -9.25 8.76 8.69
C LYS A 27 -8.37 7.82 7.88
N MET A 28 -8.90 7.33 6.76
CA MET A 28 -8.12 6.53 5.84
C MET A 28 -7.06 7.51 5.37
N ASP A 29 -5.86 7.40 5.96
CA ASP A 29 -4.73 8.15 5.45
C ASP A 29 -4.65 7.78 3.97
N ILE A 30 -4.97 8.76 3.14
CA ILE A 30 -4.88 8.62 1.71
C ILE A 30 -3.40 8.42 1.46
N LEU A 31 -3.01 7.17 1.16
CA LEU A 31 -1.65 6.86 0.77
C LEU A 31 -1.34 7.67 -0.49
N GLU A 32 -0.44 8.64 -0.36
CA GLU A 32 0.03 9.44 -1.48
C GLU A 32 0.96 8.59 -2.34
N ILE A 33 0.74 8.58 -3.66
CA ILE A 33 1.62 7.92 -4.62
C ILE A 33 2.94 8.69 -4.68
N ASN A 34 4.03 8.02 -4.34
CA ASN A 34 5.37 8.61 -4.30
C ASN A 34 6.34 7.96 -5.30
N SER A 35 5.86 7.06 -6.15
CA SER A 35 6.67 6.33 -7.12
C SER A 35 5.90 6.05 -8.41
N GLU A 36 6.65 5.91 -9.50
CA GLU A 36 6.09 5.77 -10.84
C GLU A 36 5.75 4.31 -11.17
N THR A 37 4.64 4.12 -11.87
CA THR A 37 4.26 2.87 -12.53
C THR A 37 4.40 3.02 -14.04
N ILE A 38 5.20 2.16 -14.66
CA ILE A 38 5.49 2.17 -16.10
C ILE A 38 5.01 0.85 -16.71
N VAL A 39 4.35 0.93 -17.86
CA VAL A 39 3.94 -0.23 -18.65
C VAL A 39 4.74 -0.23 -19.95
N ASP A 40 5.87 -0.94 -19.96
CA ASP A 40 6.82 -0.93 -21.07
C ASP A 40 7.65 -2.22 -21.09
N SER A 41 7.54 -2.99 -22.17
CA SER A 41 8.24 -4.26 -22.32
C SER A 41 9.75 -4.09 -22.46
N GLU A 42 10.21 -3.02 -23.14
CA GLU A 42 11.64 -2.79 -23.37
C GLU A 42 12.34 -2.41 -22.05
N ILE A 43 11.73 -1.53 -21.26
CA ILE A 43 12.25 -1.18 -19.93
C ILE A 43 12.24 -2.41 -19.02
N TYR A 44 11.19 -3.24 -19.08
CA TYR A 44 11.10 -4.46 -18.30
C TYR A 44 12.25 -5.42 -18.62
N GLU A 45 12.51 -5.74 -19.89
CA GLU A 45 13.55 -6.70 -20.27
C GLU A 45 14.97 -6.18 -20.00
N ASN A 46 15.19 -4.85 -20.09
CA ASN A 46 16.50 -4.23 -19.89
C ASN A 46 16.78 -3.77 -18.44
N SER A 47 15.94 -4.15 -17.47
CA SER A 47 16.14 -3.81 -16.06
C SER A 47 16.11 -5.03 -15.14
N GLU A 48 16.89 -4.96 -14.06
CA GLU A 48 16.89 -5.97 -13.01
C GLU A 48 15.80 -5.69 -11.97
N GLY A 49 15.12 -6.74 -11.52
CA GLY A 49 14.12 -6.68 -10.46
C GLY A 49 14.77 -6.76 -9.08
N LEU A 50 14.34 -5.90 -8.17
CA LEU A 50 14.73 -5.97 -6.76
C LEU A 50 14.21 -7.26 -6.12
N ARG A 51 15.07 -7.97 -5.40
CA ARG A 51 14.63 -9.05 -4.50
C ARG A 51 13.86 -8.47 -3.30
N ILE A 52 12.57 -8.78 -3.21
CA ILE A 52 11.67 -8.24 -2.20
C ILE A 52 11.77 -9.07 -0.92
N LYS A 53 12.12 -8.41 0.19
CA LYS A 53 12.28 -9.06 1.52
C LYS A 53 11.07 -8.88 2.43
N THR A 54 10.30 -7.81 2.22
CA THR A 54 9.13 -7.45 3.02
C THR A 54 7.88 -7.64 2.17
N GLU A 55 6.85 -8.29 2.71
CA GLU A 55 5.61 -8.58 1.99
C GLU A 55 4.98 -7.30 1.41
N PRO A 56 4.83 -7.21 0.07
CA PRO A 56 4.10 -6.14 -0.57
C PRO A 56 2.62 -6.19 -0.21
N LYS A 57 1.99 -5.03 -0.11
CA LYS A 57 0.56 -4.91 0.22
C LYS A 57 -0.16 -4.14 -0.86
N ILE A 58 -1.39 -4.55 -1.15
CA ILE A 58 -2.31 -3.77 -1.98
C ILE A 58 -3.34 -3.12 -1.07
N VAL A 59 -3.45 -1.80 -1.14
CA VAL A 59 -4.44 -1.02 -0.41
C VAL A 59 -5.22 -0.18 -1.42
N ALA A 60 -6.46 -0.57 -1.69
CA ALA A 60 -7.23 -0.05 -2.82
C ALA A 60 -6.43 -0.16 -4.12
N ASP A 61 -6.12 0.96 -4.77
CA ASP A 61 -5.39 1.02 -6.04
C ASP A 61 -3.87 1.18 -5.88
N ILE A 62 -3.34 0.93 -4.68
CA ILE A 62 -1.96 1.28 -4.34
C ILE A 62 -1.19 0.03 -3.95
N LEU A 63 -0.11 -0.25 -4.68
CA LEU A 63 0.90 -1.21 -4.24
C LEU A 63 1.85 -0.51 -3.27
N VAL A 64 2.00 -1.08 -2.09
CA VAL A 64 2.89 -0.59 -1.03
C VAL A 64 4.04 -1.57 -0.89
N VAL A 65 5.27 -1.10 -1.11
CA VAL A 65 6.51 -1.89 -0.98
C VAL A 65 7.45 -1.19 -0.01
N THR A 66 7.89 -1.90 1.02
CA THR A 66 8.93 -1.40 1.93
C THR A 66 10.27 -2.02 1.57
N ILE A 67 11.26 -1.19 1.30
CA ILE A 67 12.62 -1.59 0.98
C ILE A 67 13.52 -1.27 2.17
N THR A 68 14.28 -2.27 2.63
CA THR A 68 15.25 -2.14 3.72
C THR A 68 16.63 -2.55 3.22
N THR A 69 17.56 -1.59 3.19
CA THR A 69 18.93 -1.81 2.71
C THR A 69 19.90 -0.78 3.33
N SER A 70 21.20 -0.90 3.05
CA SER A 70 22.19 0.08 3.47
C SER A 70 22.02 1.42 2.73
N GLY A 71 22.10 2.53 3.45
CA GLY A 71 22.04 3.89 2.91
C GLY A 71 22.36 4.94 3.98
N CYS A 72 22.22 6.21 3.63
CA CYS A 72 22.42 7.35 4.53
C CYS A 72 21.10 7.72 5.22
N ASP A 73 20.11 8.13 4.42
CA ASP A 73 18.79 8.55 4.88
C ASP A 73 17.66 8.16 3.91
N GLY A 74 17.99 7.58 2.74
CA GLY A 74 17.02 7.18 1.74
C GLY A 74 16.49 8.31 0.87
N SER A 75 17.04 9.52 1.00
CA SER A 75 16.57 10.71 0.26
C SER A 75 16.81 10.58 -1.25
N THR A 76 17.87 9.90 -1.67
CA THR A 76 18.16 9.71 -3.11
C THR A 76 17.60 8.41 -3.68
N TRP A 77 16.95 7.59 -2.85
CA TRP A 77 16.43 6.30 -3.31
C TRP A 77 15.26 6.48 -4.26
N LYS A 78 15.33 5.82 -5.41
CA LYS A 78 14.26 5.77 -6.41
C LYS A 78 13.78 4.33 -6.58
N ALA A 79 12.46 4.18 -6.71
CA ALA A 79 11.84 2.92 -7.07
C ALA A 79 10.82 3.16 -8.19
N GLN A 80 10.73 2.24 -9.13
CA GLN A 80 9.75 2.24 -10.22
C GLN A 80 9.11 0.85 -10.31
N LEU A 81 7.79 0.80 -10.47
CA LEU A 81 7.07 -0.43 -10.80
C LEU A 81 7.02 -0.55 -12.32
N ILE A 82 7.71 -1.54 -12.88
CA ILE A 82 7.76 -1.78 -14.32
C ILE A 82 6.94 -3.02 -14.64
N ASP A 83 5.86 -2.86 -15.40
CA ASP A 83 5.06 -3.96 -15.94
C ASP A 83 5.55 -4.35 -17.34
N LYS A 84 5.61 -5.66 -17.60
CA LYS A 84 6.11 -6.25 -18.85
C LYS A 84 5.25 -5.94 -20.08
N ASN A 85 4.07 -5.38 -19.90
CA ASN A 85 3.07 -5.13 -20.94
C ASN A 85 2.63 -6.41 -21.69
N VAL A 86 2.65 -7.55 -20.99
CA VAL A 86 2.21 -8.85 -21.50
C VAL A 86 1.21 -9.44 -20.53
N LEU A 87 0.13 -10.01 -21.08
CA LEU A 87 -0.90 -10.71 -20.32
C LEU A 87 -0.68 -12.22 -20.43
N ALA A 88 -0.76 -12.93 -19.31
CA ALA A 88 -0.83 -14.39 -19.30
C ALA A 88 -2.28 -14.87 -19.29
N TYR A 89 -2.59 -15.78 -20.22
CA TYR A 89 -3.92 -16.38 -20.37
C TYR A 89 -4.25 -17.25 -19.16
N SER A 90 -5.10 -16.72 -18.28
CA SER A 90 -5.62 -17.36 -17.06
C SER A 90 -6.87 -16.63 -16.58
N ASP A 91 -7.57 -17.18 -15.58
CA ASP A 91 -8.69 -16.51 -14.90
C ASP A 91 -8.45 -16.52 -13.38
N PRO A 92 -8.16 -15.36 -12.75
CA PRO A 92 -8.00 -14.03 -13.34
C PRO A 92 -6.81 -13.93 -14.31
N VAL A 93 -6.85 -12.93 -15.20
CA VAL A 93 -5.70 -12.58 -16.05
C VAL A 93 -4.48 -12.28 -15.17
N GLN A 94 -3.31 -12.67 -15.66
CA GLN A 94 -2.03 -12.47 -14.97
C GLN A 94 -1.18 -11.41 -15.66
N ARG A 95 -0.49 -10.60 -14.86
CA ARG A 95 0.53 -9.64 -15.26
C ARG A 95 1.86 -9.94 -14.58
N PHE A 96 2.94 -9.51 -15.22
CA PHE A 96 4.30 -9.63 -14.70
C PHE A 96 4.87 -8.24 -14.54
N ALA A 97 5.32 -7.91 -13.34
CA ALA A 97 5.93 -6.64 -13.03
C ALA A 97 7.17 -6.83 -12.16
N LYS A 98 8.04 -5.83 -12.10
CA LYS A 98 9.22 -5.83 -11.22
C LYS A 98 9.40 -4.47 -10.59
N ILE A 99 10.07 -4.43 -9.44
CA ILE A 99 10.51 -3.18 -8.82
C ILE A 99 11.93 -2.90 -9.27
N LYS A 100 12.13 -1.87 -10.08
CA LYS A 100 13.47 -1.35 -10.36
C LYS A 100 13.84 -0.39 -9.23
N PHE A 101 14.95 -0.64 -8.54
CA PHE A 101 15.40 0.14 -7.39
C PHE A 101 16.80 0.69 -7.60
N GLU A 102 16.98 1.98 -7.31
CA GLU A 102 18.26 2.68 -7.42
C GLU A 102 18.59 3.34 -6.08
N ASN A 103 19.80 3.07 -5.59
CA ASN A 103 20.37 3.68 -4.41
C ASN A 103 21.80 4.16 -4.73
N LEU A 104 22.02 5.47 -4.66
CA LEU A 104 23.31 6.12 -4.93
C LEU A 104 24.06 6.51 -3.64
N GLU A 105 23.55 6.11 -2.48
CA GLU A 105 24.12 6.44 -1.18
C GLU A 105 25.23 5.44 -0.79
N ASP A 106 26.34 5.93 -0.25
CA ASP A 106 27.50 5.12 0.16
C ASP A 106 27.64 4.97 1.70
N CYS A 107 26.61 5.35 2.45
CA CYS A 107 26.58 5.11 3.89
C CYS A 107 26.18 3.65 4.19
N ARG A 108 26.63 3.16 5.36
CA ARG A 108 26.38 1.78 5.80
C ARG A 108 25.26 1.65 6.84
N ALA A 109 24.48 2.70 7.07
CA ALA A 109 23.36 2.61 8.00
C ALA A 109 22.23 1.79 7.38
N VAL A 110 21.49 1.02 8.19
CA VAL A 110 20.34 0.26 7.70
C VAL A 110 19.13 1.18 7.68
N ILE A 111 18.62 1.47 6.49
CA ILE A 111 17.50 2.37 6.26
C ILE A 111 16.31 1.57 5.76
N SER A 112 15.10 1.98 6.13
CA SER A 112 13.84 1.44 5.60
C SER A 112 13.00 2.56 5.02
N LYS A 113 12.54 2.40 3.78
CA LYS A 113 11.69 3.37 3.09
C LYS A 113 10.53 2.67 2.41
N THR A 114 9.35 3.28 2.48
CA THR A 114 8.13 2.79 1.83
C THR A 114 7.88 3.53 0.53
N PHE A 115 7.71 2.77 -0.53
CA PHE A 115 7.33 3.22 -1.86
C PHE A 115 5.91 2.79 -2.16
N THR A 116 5.19 3.63 -2.90
CA THR A 116 3.77 3.48 -3.21
C THR A 116 3.56 3.75 -4.69
N PHE A 117 2.87 2.82 -5.35
CA PHE A 117 2.73 2.80 -6.81
C PHE A 117 1.25 2.73 -7.18
N ASP A 118 0.81 3.50 -8.18
CA ASP A 118 -0.54 3.43 -8.71
C ASP A 118 -0.71 2.15 -9.55
N LEU A 119 -1.69 1.32 -9.21
CA LEU A 119 -2.00 0.07 -9.91
C LEU A 119 -3.05 0.25 -11.01
N LYS A 120 -3.68 1.42 -11.15
CA LYS A 120 -4.66 1.67 -12.23
C LYS A 120 -4.14 1.36 -13.64
N PRO A 121 -2.87 1.64 -13.99
CA PRO A 121 -2.32 1.27 -15.30
C PRO A 121 -2.30 -0.24 -15.57
N LEU A 122 -2.35 -1.07 -14.52
CA LEU A 122 -2.33 -2.54 -14.62
C LEU A 122 -3.74 -3.15 -14.74
N ARG A 123 -4.80 -2.34 -14.68
CA ARG A 123 -6.18 -2.82 -14.82
C ARG A 123 -6.45 -3.36 -16.21
N ILE A 124 -7.25 -4.42 -16.28
CA ILE A 124 -7.72 -5.04 -17.51
C ILE A 124 -9.15 -4.60 -17.78
N LYS A 125 -9.42 -4.08 -18.99
CA LYS A 125 -10.74 -3.55 -19.37
C LYS A 125 -11.89 -4.54 -19.21
N SER A 126 -11.64 -5.83 -19.44
CA SER A 126 -12.66 -6.88 -19.45
C SER A 126 -12.90 -7.53 -18.08
N GLY A 127 -12.29 -7.04 -17.00
CA GLY A 127 -12.41 -7.65 -15.67
C GLY A 127 -12.24 -6.65 -14.54
N ASN A 128 -12.47 -7.13 -13.33
CA ASN A 128 -12.39 -6.36 -12.07
C ASN A 128 -11.30 -6.90 -11.12
N LYS A 129 -10.47 -7.82 -11.62
CA LYS A 129 -9.38 -8.41 -10.87
C LYS A 129 -8.27 -8.87 -11.80
N VAL A 130 -7.04 -8.76 -11.31
CA VAL A 130 -5.83 -9.20 -12.00
C VAL A 130 -4.87 -9.79 -10.96
N ILE A 131 -4.17 -10.85 -11.35
CA ILE A 131 -3.07 -11.38 -10.55
C ILE A 131 -1.78 -10.69 -11.02
N ILE A 132 -1.04 -10.10 -10.09
CA ILE A 132 0.25 -9.45 -10.34
C ILE A 132 1.35 -10.36 -9.79
N ASN A 133 2.22 -10.84 -10.68
CA ASN A 133 3.43 -11.57 -10.33
C ASN A 133 4.59 -10.57 -10.28
N LEU A 134 5.12 -10.32 -9.08
CA LEU A 134 6.28 -9.45 -8.90
C LEU A 134 7.57 -10.28 -8.99
N ASP A 135 8.47 -9.88 -9.89
CA ASP A 135 9.84 -10.40 -9.89
C ASP A 135 10.50 -10.13 -8.53
N GLY A 136 11.25 -11.12 -8.03
CA GLY A 136 11.84 -11.07 -6.71
C GLY A 136 10.88 -11.31 -5.52
N TRP A 137 9.63 -11.71 -5.77
CA TRP A 137 8.67 -12.13 -4.73
C TRP A 137 7.96 -13.43 -5.11
N ASP A 138 7.99 -14.43 -4.22
CA ASP A 138 7.59 -15.80 -4.55
C ASP A 138 6.06 -16.02 -4.61
N LYS A 139 5.26 -15.05 -4.14
CA LYS A 139 3.79 -15.15 -4.11
C LYS A 139 3.17 -14.19 -5.11
N SER A 140 2.08 -14.60 -5.74
CA SER A 140 1.29 -13.69 -6.56
C SER A 140 0.41 -12.77 -5.70
N LEU A 141 0.18 -11.55 -6.17
CA LEU A 141 -0.71 -10.58 -5.52
C LEU A 141 -2.04 -10.51 -6.28
N LEU A 142 -3.16 -10.71 -5.59
CA LEU A 142 -4.48 -10.47 -6.18
C LEU A 142 -4.87 -9.00 -6.02
N TYR A 143 -5.00 -8.29 -7.13
CA TYR A 143 -5.53 -6.93 -7.16
C TYR A 143 -6.99 -6.97 -7.61
N VAL A 144 -7.90 -6.51 -6.76
CA VAL A 144 -9.33 -6.36 -7.05
C VAL A 144 -9.67 -4.88 -7.10
N TYR A 145 -10.37 -4.43 -8.14
CA TYR A 145 -10.65 -3.03 -8.43
C TYR A 145 -12.02 -2.79 -9.07
#